data_AF-A0A522KAB8-F1
#
_entry.id   AF-A0A522KAB8-F1
#
_cell.length_a   1.000
_cell.length_b   1.000
_cell.length_c   1.000
_cell.angle_alpha   90.00
_cell.angle_beta   90.00
_cell.angle_gamma   90.00
#
_symmetry.space_group_name_H-M   'P 1'
#
loop_
_entity.id
_entity.type
_entity.pdbx_description
1 polymer ?
#
loop_
_entity_poly.entity_id
_entity_poly.type
_entity_poly.pdbx_seq_one_letter_code
_entity_poly.pdbx_strand_id
1 'polypeptide(L)' 'MPPVASDHVPFTWPVRVYWEDTDAGGVVYHASYLCFLERARSEWLR' A
#
# COMPACT_ATOMS: atom_id res chain seq x y z
N MET A 1 27.30 -6.14 -23.40
CA MET A 1 26.68 -6.76 -22.22
C MET A 1 25.26 -6.23 -22.15
N PRO A 2 24.20 -7.05 -22.28
CA PRO A 2 22.85 -6.60 -21.96
C PRO A 2 22.73 -6.42 -20.44
N PRO A 3 21.99 -5.42 -19.93
CA PRO A 3 21.72 -5.30 -18.51
C PRO A 3 20.86 -6.49 -18.07
N VAL A 4 21.32 -7.23 -17.07
CA VAL A 4 20.49 -8.24 -16.40
C VAL A 4 19.37 -7.48 -15.69
N ALA A 5 18.14 -7.65 -16.16
CA ALA A 5 16.98 -7.19 -15.42
C ALA A 5 16.99 -7.93 -14.08
N SER A 6 17.08 -7.18 -12.99
CA SER A 6 17.03 -7.77 -11.66
C SER A 6 15.60 -8.22 -11.40
N ASP A 7 15.34 -9.52 -11.50
CA ASP A 7 14.04 -10.17 -11.28
C ASP A 7 13.61 -10.15 -9.80
N HIS A 8 13.54 -8.97 -9.19
CA HIS A 8 12.97 -8.79 -7.87
C HIS A 8 11.54 -8.30 -8.02
N VAL A 9 10.59 -9.18 -7.73
CA VAL A 9 9.18 -8.80 -7.63
C VAL A 9 9.01 -8.05 -6.29
N PRO A 10 8.61 -6.77 -6.30
CA PRO A 10 8.37 -6.04 -5.07
C PRO A 10 7.17 -6.62 -4.32
N PHE A 11 7.25 -6.64 -2.99
CA PHE A 11 6.12 -6.99 -2.15
C PHE A 11 4.94 -6.04 -2.42
N THR A 12 3.76 -6.60 -2.70
CA THR A 12 2.54 -5.83 -2.98
C THR A 12 1.41 -6.37 -2.11
N TRP A 13 0.75 -5.48 -1.36
CA TRP A 13 -0.39 -5.84 -0.52
C TRP A 13 -1.68 -5.17 -1.00
N PRO A 14 -2.74 -5.93 -1.35
CA PRO A 14 -3.99 -5.35 -1.82
C PRO A 14 -4.75 -4.67 -0.67
N VAL A 15 -5.18 -3.43 -0.91
CA VAL A 15 -6.00 -2.65 0.03
C VAL A 15 -7.31 -2.28 -0.65
N ARG A 16 -8.41 -2.39 0.10
CA ARG A 16 -9.73 -1.90 -0.32
C ARG A 16 -10.05 -0.65 0.47
N VAL A 17 -10.33 0.43 -0.26
CA VAL A 17 -10.76 1.71 0.30
C VAL A 17 -12.28 1.72 0.35
N TYR A 18 -12.83 2.06 1.51
CA TYR A 18 -14.25 2.28 1.70
C TYR A 18 -14.54 3.77 1.88
N TRP A 19 -15.82 4.14 1.76
CA TRP A 19 -16.25 5.52 1.94
C TRP A 19 -15.86 6.09 3.31
N GLU A 20 -15.85 5.27 4.35
CA GLU A 20 -15.43 5.63 5.71
C GLU A 20 -13.95 6.04 5.80
N ASP A 21 -13.12 5.60 4.86
CA ASP A 21 -11.70 5.98 4.80
C ASP A 21 -11.49 7.34 4.13
N THR A 22 -12.54 7.92 3.54
CA THR A 22 -12.50 9.15 2.75
C THR A 22 -13.14 10.34 3.48
N ASP A 23 -12.65 11.55 3.18
CA ASP A 23 -13.19 12.80 3.72
C ASP A 23 -14.32 13.38 2.84
N ALA A 24 -14.85 14.55 3.23
CA ALA A 24 -15.89 15.24 2.49
C ALA A 24 -15.47 15.68 1.06
N GLY A 25 -14.17 15.68 0.75
CA GLY A 25 -13.63 15.92 -0.59
C GLY A 25 -13.51 14.66 -1.44
N GLY A 26 -13.88 13.48 -0.91
CA GLY A 26 -13.79 12.21 -1.63
C GLY A 26 -12.37 11.67 -1.74
N VAL A 27 -11.44 12.16 -0.92
CA VAL A 27 -10.05 11.70 -0.86
C VAL A 27 -9.84 10.93 0.44
N VAL A 28 -8.98 9.91 0.39
CA VAL A 28 -8.58 9.17 1.59
C VAL A 28 -8.00 10.13 2.63
N TYR A 29 -8.51 10.04 3.86
CA TYR A 29 -8.02 10.85 4.96
C TYR A 29 -6.54 10.57 5.24
N HIS A 30 -5.78 11.61 5.59
CA HIS A 30 -4.32 11.51 5.72
C HIS A 30 -3.88 10.42 6.72
N ALA A 31 -4.57 10.26 7.85
CA ALA A 31 -4.22 9.24 8.83
C ALA A 31 -4.48 7.81 8.34
N SER A 32 -5.47 7.60 7.46
CA SER A 32 -5.80 6.27 6.93
C SER A 32 -4.66 5.69 6.09
N TYR A 33 -3.83 6.53 5.45
CA TYR A 33 -2.63 6.07 4.75
C TYR A 33 -1.64 5.37 5.69
N LEU A 34 -1.46 5.86 6.92
CA LEU A 34 -0.59 5.23 7.90
C LEU A 34 -1.13 3.85 8.31
N CYS A 35 -2.44 3.74 8.51
CA CYS A 35 -3.08 2.46 8.82
C CYS A 35 -2.88 1.43 7.70
N PHE A 36 -3.02 1.83 6.43
CA PHE A 36 -2.78 0.96 5.29
C PHE A 36 -1.32 0.51 5.19
N LEU A 37 -0.37 1.42 5.41
CA LEU A 37 1.06 1.12 5.43
C LEU A 37 1.41 0.13 6.54
N GLU A 38 0.89 0.36 7.75
CA GLU A 38 1.16 -0.49 8.91
C GLU A 38 0.62 -1.91 8.73
N ARG A 39 -0.54 -2.06 8.08
CA ARG A 39 -1.08 -3.36 7.71
C ARG A 39 -0.19 -4.08 6.68
N ALA A 40 0.22 -3.39 5.62
CA ALA A 40 1.12 -3.96 4.62
C ALA A 40 2.48 -4.35 5.25
N ARG A 41 3.00 -3.54 6.18
CA ARG A 41 4.23 -3.86 6.92
C ARG A 41 4.10 -5.12 7.76
N SER A 42 2.98 -5.27 8.46
CA SER A 42 2.72 -6.46 9.29
C SER A 42 2.65 -7.73 8.45
N GLU A 43 2.02 -7.67 7.27
CA GLU A 43 1.94 -8.78 6.34
C GLU A 43 3.25 -9.06 5.61
N TRP A 44 4.10 -8.05 5.41
CA TRP A 44 5.43 -8.24 4.84
C TRP A 44 6.39 -8.94 5.81
N LEU A 45 6.25 -8.66 7.11
CA LEU A 45 7.10 -9.23 8.16
C LEU A 45 6.62 -10.61 8.66
N ARG A 46 5.45 -11.07 8.17
CA ARG A 46 4.93 -12.41 8.46
C ARG A 46 5.65 -13.48 7.64
#